data_AF-A0A258AS02-F1
#
_entry.id   AF-A0A258AS02-F1
#
_cell.length_a   1.000
_cell.length_b   1.000
_cell.length_c   1.000
_cell.angle_alpha   90.00
_cell.angle_beta   90.00
_cell.angle_gamma   90.00
#
_symmetry.space_group_name_H-M   'P 1'
#
loop_
_entity.id
_entity.type
_entity.pdbx_description
1 polymer ?
#
loop_
_entity_poly.entity_id
_entity_poly.type
_entity_poly.pdbx_seq_one_letter_code
_entity_poly.pdbx_strand_id
1 'polypeptide(L)'
;VAILYDHYTNATAQRANGVDLSIRDTFSLTKGDLGVFANATWLRVRQQTLPTQPERTLSGRIYYAPKFRARGGVSWQSGGLSTAGFVNFLASSLDTGVNPAAKIGSWMTFDATVSYRFTSQHWSLSGVKVLLSATNLLDQMPPRTYSAAATLPQVDLTNTSILGRYLSLTVSKAW
;
A
#
# COMPACT_ATOMS: atom_id res chain seq x y z
N VAL A 1 39.71 -20.46 28.35
CA VAL A 1 39.65 -19.44 27.28
C VAL A 1 39.12 -20.12 26.04
N ALA A 2 37.95 -19.71 25.54
CA ALA A 2 37.44 -20.19 24.25
C ALA A 2 37.73 -19.11 23.21
N ILE A 3 38.38 -19.49 22.11
CA ILE A 3 38.61 -18.61 20.97
C ILE A 3 37.48 -18.87 19.98
N LEU A 4 36.62 -17.88 19.77
CA LEU A 4 35.62 -17.88 18.71
C LEU A 4 36.28 -17.32 17.44
N TYR A 5 36.47 -18.19 16.45
CA TYR A 5 36.86 -17.79 15.10
C TYR A 5 35.59 -17.47 14.30
N ASP A 6 35.32 -16.18 14.09
CA ASP A 6 34.17 -15.71 13.32
C ASP A 6 34.63 -15.32 11.91
N HIS A 7 34.29 -16.14 10.91
CA HIS A 7 34.52 -15.85 9.50
C HIS A 7 33.19 -15.57 8.82
N TYR A 8 32.99 -14.32 8.39
CA TYR A 8 31.84 -13.98 7.56
C TYR A 8 32.00 -14.61 6.17
N THR A 9 31.21 -15.65 5.90
CA THR A 9 31.02 -16.21 4.57
C THR A 9 29.57 -15.97 4.13
N ASN A 10 29.33 -15.88 2.82
CA ASN A 10 27.97 -15.77 2.29
C ASN A 10 27.19 -17.06 2.56
N ALA A 11 26.52 -17.12 3.70
CA ALA A 11 25.68 -18.23 4.14
C ALA A 11 24.20 -18.04 3.74
N THR A 12 23.91 -17.22 2.72
CA THR A 12 22.56 -17.03 2.19
C THR A 12 22.62 -16.48 0.77
N ALA A 13 21.88 -17.10 -0.15
CA ALA A 13 21.59 -16.57 -1.47
C ALA A 13 20.09 -16.23 -1.57
N GLN A 14 19.77 -15.03 -2.06
CA GLN A 14 18.40 -14.65 -2.40
C GLN A 14 18.28 -14.32 -3.88
N ARG A 15 17.21 -14.80 -4.51
CA ARG A 15 16.84 -14.46 -5.89
C ARG A 15 15.47 -13.82 -5.91
N ALA A 16 15.40 -12.63 -6.46
CA ALA A 16 14.15 -11.91 -6.70
C ALA A 16 13.82 -11.92 -8.20
N ASN A 17 12.60 -12.34 -8.52
CA ASN A 17 12.03 -12.25 -9.87
C ASN A 17 10.67 -11.58 -9.77
N GLY A 18 10.38 -10.63 -10.66
CA GLY A 18 9.13 -9.90 -10.61
C GLY A 18 8.69 -9.40 -11.98
N VAL A 19 7.44 -8.95 -12.02
CA VAL A 19 6.85 -8.25 -13.16
C VAL A 19 6.12 -7.04 -12.60
N ASP A 20 6.39 -5.88 -13.19
CA ASP A 20 5.75 -4.61 -12.86
C ASP A 20 4.94 -4.10 -14.04
N LEU A 21 3.75 -3.58 -13.76
CA LEU A 21 2.87 -2.91 -14.70
C LEU A 21 2.60 -1.50 -14.19
N SER A 22 2.73 -0.50 -15.07
CA SER A 22 2.33 0.88 -14.80
C SER A 22 1.62 1.47 -16.01
N ILE A 23 0.41 1.98 -15.78
CA ILE A 23 -0.43 2.64 -16.77
C ILE A 23 -0.88 3.97 -16.18
N ARG A 24 -0.79 5.04 -16.96
CA ARG A 24 -1.30 6.36 -16.61
C ARG A 24 -1.74 7.07 -17.87
N ASP A 25 -2.90 7.68 -17.82
CA ASP A 25 -3.40 8.50 -18.91
C ASP A 25 -4.23 9.67 -18.38
N THR A 26 -4.45 10.68 -19.23
CA THR A 26 -5.28 11.84 -18.93
C THR A 26 -6.07 12.24 -20.17
N PHE A 27 -7.38 12.38 -19.98
CA PHE A 27 -8.32 12.72 -21.04
C PHE A 27 -8.92 14.10 -20.77
N SER A 28 -8.80 15.00 -21.72
CA SER A 28 -9.52 16.27 -21.67
C SER A 28 -10.96 16.06 -22.13
N LEU A 29 -11.91 16.33 -21.24
CA LEU A 29 -13.34 16.26 -21.49
C LEU A 29 -13.91 17.68 -21.65
N THR A 30 -15.11 17.81 -22.20
CA THR A 30 -15.80 19.11 -22.31
C THR A 30 -15.97 19.80 -20.95
N LYS A 31 -16.04 19.03 -19.85
CA LYS A 31 -16.18 19.53 -18.49
C LYS A 31 -15.00 19.10 -17.61
N GLY A 32 -13.79 19.46 -18.03
CA GLY A 32 -12.57 19.25 -17.24
C GLY A 32 -11.76 18.03 -17.65
N ASP A 33 -10.76 17.68 -16.86
CA ASP A 33 -9.80 16.62 -17.18
C ASP A 33 -10.02 15.39 -16.30
N LEU A 34 -10.00 14.21 -16.93
CA LEU A 34 -10.10 12.91 -16.28
C LEU A 34 -8.73 12.22 -16.32
N GLY A 35 -8.13 12.02 -15.16
CA GLY A 35 -6.92 11.22 -14.99
C GLY A 35 -7.25 9.81 -14.55
N VAL A 36 -6.55 8.82 -15.10
CA VAL A 36 -6.63 7.42 -14.67
C VAL A 36 -5.22 6.85 -14.51
N PHE A 37 -5.04 5.96 -13.54
CA PHE A 37 -3.81 5.19 -13.44
C PHE A 37 -4.05 3.80 -12.82
N ALA A 38 -3.13 2.89 -13.11
CA ALA A 38 -3.03 1.58 -12.47
C ALA A 38 -1.56 1.17 -12.34
N ASN A 39 -1.19 0.63 -11.18
CA ASN A 39 0.10 0.00 -10.93
C ASN A 39 -0.12 -1.39 -10.34
N ALA A 40 0.66 -2.37 -10.77
CA ALA A 40 0.65 -3.70 -10.19
C ALA A 40 2.06 -4.28 -10.18
N THR A 41 2.39 -4.98 -9.09
CA THR A 41 3.67 -5.68 -8.93
C THR A 41 3.37 -7.11 -8.55
N TRP A 42 3.93 -8.05 -9.31
CA TRP A 42 4.07 -9.44 -8.88
C TRP A 42 5.53 -9.69 -8.53
N LEU A 43 5.79 -10.28 -7.36
CA LEU A 43 7.13 -10.53 -6.87
C LEU A 43 7.25 -11.96 -6.34
N ARG A 44 8.35 -12.61 -6.71
CA ARG A 44 8.78 -13.88 -6.17
C ARG A 44 10.20 -13.72 -5.62
N VAL A 45 10.31 -13.73 -4.29
CA VAL A 45 11.60 -13.77 -3.59
C VAL A 45 11.82 -15.17 -3.08
N ARG A 46 12.97 -15.74 -3.39
CA ARG A 46 13.39 -17.06 -2.90
C ARG A 46 14.72 -16.96 -2.17
N GLN A 47 14.86 -17.74 -1.11
CA GLN A 47 16.06 -17.79 -0.29
C GLN A 47 16.56 -19.22 -0.14
N GLN A 48 17.86 -19.40 -0.30
CA GLN A 48 18.58 -20.59 0.12
C GLN A 48 19.65 -20.17 1.13
N THR A 49 19.49 -20.60 2.38
CA THR A 49 20.45 -20.27 3.45
C THR A 49 21.73 -21.10 3.25
N LEU A 50 21.65 -22.42 3.33
CA LEU A 50 22.80 -23.30 3.05
C LEU A 50 22.65 -23.98 1.69
N PRO A 51 23.75 -24.26 0.94
CA PRO A 51 23.69 -25.01 -0.31
C PRO A 51 23.01 -26.38 -0.19
N THR A 52 23.05 -26.98 1.00
CA THR A 52 22.43 -28.28 1.32
C THR A 52 20.96 -28.17 1.76
N GLN A 53 20.44 -26.96 1.98
CA GLN A 53 19.06 -26.73 2.38
C GLN A 53 18.17 -26.45 1.17
N PRO A 54 16.88 -26.84 1.23
CA PRO A 54 15.92 -26.50 0.19
C PRO A 54 15.67 -25.00 0.14
N GLU A 55 15.49 -24.49 -1.07
CA GLU A 55 15.10 -23.11 -1.33
C GLU A 55 13.67 -22.85 -0.81
N ARG A 56 13.46 -21.70 -0.17
CA ARG A 56 12.15 -21.28 0.37
C ARG A 56 11.69 -20.00 -0.30
N THR A 57 10.42 -19.95 -0.68
CA THR A 57 9.81 -18.69 -1.17
C THR A 57 9.49 -17.80 0.03
N LEU A 58 10.02 -16.58 0.05
CA LEU A 58 9.77 -15.58 1.10
C LEU A 58 8.59 -14.68 0.77
N SER A 59 8.47 -14.26 -0.50
CA SER A 59 7.38 -13.38 -0.94
C SER A 59 6.00 -14.00 -0.66
N GLY A 60 5.08 -13.21 -0.13
CA GLY A 60 3.74 -13.70 0.24
C GLY A 60 3.73 -14.50 1.54
N ARG A 61 4.75 -14.34 2.40
CA ARG A 61 4.72 -14.74 3.81
C ARG A 61 4.60 -13.51 4.70
N ILE A 62 4.10 -13.73 5.92
CA ILE A 62 4.04 -12.70 6.97
C ILE A 62 5.40 -12.03 7.15
N TYR A 63 5.42 -10.69 7.27
CA TYR A 63 6.62 -9.85 7.44
C TYR A 63 7.60 -9.82 6.26
N TYR A 64 7.25 -10.42 5.12
CA TYR A 64 8.00 -10.30 3.87
C TYR A 64 7.23 -9.51 2.82
N ALA A 65 7.91 -9.10 1.75
CA ALA A 65 7.28 -8.43 0.62
C ALA A 65 6.10 -9.28 0.08
N PRO A 66 4.98 -8.63 -0.31
CA PRO A 66 3.82 -9.35 -0.76
C PRO A 66 4.11 -9.99 -2.12
N LYS A 67 3.49 -11.14 -2.38
CA LYS A 67 3.60 -11.81 -3.68
C LYS A 67 2.96 -10.99 -4.80
N PHE A 68 1.89 -10.25 -4.47
CA PHE A 68 1.21 -9.37 -5.40
C PHE A 68 0.58 -8.20 -4.68
N ARG A 69 0.73 -7.00 -5.26
CA ARG A 69 0.03 -5.78 -4.84
C ARG A 69 -0.38 -4.98 -6.07
N ALA A 70 -1.50 -4.27 -5.96
CA ALA A 70 -1.96 -3.38 -7.01
C ALA A 70 -2.59 -2.12 -6.43
N ARG A 71 -2.51 -1.02 -7.18
CA ARG A 71 -3.17 0.24 -6.86
C ARG A 71 -3.69 0.90 -8.13
N GLY A 72 -4.94 1.29 -8.12
CA GLY A 72 -5.55 2.05 -9.21
C GLY A 72 -6.20 3.31 -8.69
N GLY A 73 -6.42 4.28 -9.58
CA GLY A 73 -7.16 5.48 -9.24
C GLY A 73 -7.70 6.24 -10.43
N VAL A 74 -8.74 7.02 -10.14
CA VAL A 74 -9.40 7.92 -11.07
C VAL A 74 -9.47 9.28 -10.41
N SER A 75 -9.16 10.34 -11.16
CA SER A 75 -9.27 11.72 -10.72
C SER A 75 -10.00 12.55 -11.76
N TRP A 76 -10.83 13.48 -11.32
CA TRP A 76 -11.50 14.42 -12.19
C TRP A 76 -11.31 15.84 -11.67
N GLN A 77 -11.02 16.78 -12.56
CA GLN A 77 -10.87 18.19 -12.22
C GLN A 77 -11.63 19.06 -13.20
N SER A 78 -12.47 19.96 -12.68
CA SER A 78 -13.21 20.94 -13.48
C SER A 78 -13.27 22.27 -12.74
N GLY A 79 -12.63 23.29 -13.30
CA GLY A 79 -12.54 24.62 -12.68
C GLY A 79 -11.89 24.55 -11.29
N GLY A 80 -12.62 24.99 -10.26
CA GLY A 80 -12.16 24.95 -8.87
C GLY A 80 -12.27 23.57 -8.20
N LEU A 81 -13.07 22.65 -8.75
CA LEU A 81 -13.35 21.34 -8.15
C LEU A 81 -12.35 20.28 -8.62
N SER A 82 -11.81 19.51 -7.69
CA SER A 82 -11.04 18.30 -7.95
C SER A 82 -11.54 17.15 -7.08
N THR A 83 -11.76 15.99 -7.67
CA THR A 83 -12.11 14.76 -6.97
C THR A 83 -11.16 13.64 -7.37
N ALA A 84 -10.90 12.71 -6.47
CA ALA A 84 -10.16 11.49 -6.78
C ALA A 84 -10.61 10.32 -5.91
N GLY A 85 -10.56 9.13 -6.48
CA GLY A 85 -10.81 7.87 -5.80
C GLY A 85 -9.71 6.86 -6.12
N PHE A 86 -9.37 6.03 -5.15
CA PHE A 86 -8.30 5.05 -5.26
C PHE A 86 -8.74 3.71 -4.70
N VAL A 87 -8.27 2.63 -5.32
CA VAL A 87 -8.36 1.26 -4.79
C VAL A 87 -6.96 0.73 -4.56
N ASN A 88 -6.73 0.16 -3.38
CA ASN A 88 -5.48 -0.51 -3.03
C ASN A 88 -5.79 -1.98 -2.79
N PHE A 89 -5.00 -2.88 -3.37
CA PHE A 89 -5.15 -4.33 -3.21
C PHE A 89 -3.83 -4.98 -2.82
N LEU A 90 -3.92 -5.85 -1.81
CA LEU A 90 -2.84 -6.69 -1.32
C LEU A 90 -3.31 -8.15 -1.37
N ALA A 91 -2.55 -9.00 -2.06
CA ALA A 91 -2.88 -10.43 -2.12
C ALA A 91 -2.69 -11.11 -0.76
N SER A 92 -3.39 -12.23 -0.55
CA SER A 92 -3.24 -13.07 0.64
C SER A 92 -1.79 -13.51 0.84
N SER A 93 -1.39 -13.65 2.10
CA SER A 93 -0.09 -14.18 2.50
C SER A 93 -0.24 -15.43 3.38
N LEU A 94 0.89 -16.08 3.70
CA LEU A 94 0.95 -17.21 4.62
C LEU A 94 1.65 -16.81 5.91
N ASP A 95 1.00 -17.09 7.02
CA ASP A 95 1.60 -17.08 8.33
C ASP A 95 2.39 -18.37 8.56
N THR A 96 3.71 -18.26 8.55
CA THR A 96 4.63 -19.38 8.80
C THR A 96 5.15 -19.43 10.23
N GLY A 97 4.64 -18.57 11.13
CA GLY A 97 4.97 -18.60 12.56
C GLY A 97 4.10 -19.61 13.34
N VAL A 98 3.12 -20.22 12.69
CA VAL A 98 2.25 -21.29 13.23
C VAL A 98 2.39 -22.59 12.42
N ASN A 99 2.09 -23.72 13.06
CA ASN A 99 2.08 -25.04 12.41
C ASN A 99 0.72 -25.74 12.63
N PRO A 100 -0.02 -26.09 11.57
CA PRO A 100 0.28 -25.84 10.16
C PRO A 100 0.27 -24.34 9.81
N ALA A 101 0.98 -23.96 8.75
CA ALA A 101 0.99 -22.59 8.26
C ALA A 101 -0.44 -22.14 7.90
N ALA A 102 -0.81 -20.93 8.31
CA ALA A 102 -2.16 -20.42 8.17
C ALA A 102 -2.26 -19.32 7.10
N LYS A 103 -3.39 -19.23 6.41
CA LYS A 103 -3.59 -18.23 5.35
C LYS A 103 -4.07 -16.91 5.92
N ILE A 104 -3.31 -15.85 5.73
CA ILE A 104 -3.72 -14.46 5.98
C ILE A 104 -4.51 -13.99 4.76
N GLY A 105 -5.71 -13.43 4.98
CA GLY A 105 -6.59 -12.97 3.90
C GLY A 105 -5.95 -11.91 2.98
N SER A 106 -6.51 -11.71 1.79
CA SER A 106 -6.20 -10.52 0.98
C SER A 106 -6.82 -9.27 1.62
N TRP A 107 -6.29 -8.10 1.30
CA TRP A 107 -6.79 -6.83 1.82
C TRP A 107 -7.06 -5.85 0.69
N MET A 108 -8.22 -5.19 0.73
CA MET A 108 -8.60 -4.17 -0.24
C MET A 108 -9.14 -2.95 0.48
N THR A 109 -8.61 -1.77 0.17
CA THR A 109 -9.07 -0.50 0.74
C THR A 109 -9.42 0.48 -0.35
N PHE A 110 -10.29 1.44 -0.01
CA PHE A 110 -10.69 2.52 -0.88
C PHE A 110 -10.37 3.85 -0.23
N ASP A 111 -9.77 4.75 -0.98
CA ASP A 111 -9.48 6.11 -0.53
C ASP A 111 -10.20 7.11 -1.44
N ALA A 112 -10.59 8.26 -0.90
CA ALA A 112 -11.26 9.30 -1.67
C ALA A 112 -10.84 10.69 -1.20
N THR A 113 -10.77 11.63 -2.15
CA THR A 113 -10.50 13.04 -1.87
C THR A 113 -11.41 13.94 -2.68
N VAL A 114 -11.90 15.02 -2.07
CA VAL A 114 -12.66 16.08 -2.73
C VAL A 114 -12.05 17.41 -2.30
N SER A 115 -11.73 18.28 -3.25
CA SER A 115 -11.24 19.61 -2.95
C SER A 115 -11.89 20.66 -3.82
N TYR A 116 -12.12 21.83 -3.25
CA TYR A 116 -12.58 23.00 -3.98
C TYR A 116 -11.64 24.17 -3.70
N ARG A 117 -11.03 24.68 -4.77
CA ARG A 117 -10.29 25.93 -4.75
C ARG A 117 -11.17 26.99 -5.35
N PHE A 118 -11.34 28.06 -4.60
CA PHE A 118 -12.15 29.15 -5.05
C PHE A 118 -11.26 30.23 -5.72
N THR A 119 -11.62 30.62 -6.94
CA THR A 119 -10.72 31.36 -7.86
C THR A 119 -11.23 32.74 -8.28
N SER A 120 -12.36 33.20 -7.76
CA SER A 120 -12.88 34.54 -8.13
C SER A 120 -11.97 35.65 -7.62
N GLN A 121 -11.87 36.78 -8.33
CA GLN A 121 -10.96 37.89 -8.00
C GLN A 121 -11.59 38.94 -7.05
N HIS A 122 -12.91 38.91 -6.84
CA HIS A 122 -13.66 39.98 -6.16
C HIS A 122 -14.15 39.65 -4.74
N TRP A 123 -13.61 38.62 -4.09
CA TRP A 123 -14.16 38.07 -2.85
C TRP A 123 -13.04 37.75 -1.84
N SER A 124 -13.32 37.95 -0.56
CA SER A 124 -12.39 37.84 0.59
C SER A 124 -11.72 36.46 0.76
N LEU A 125 -12.28 35.47 0.09
CA LEU A 125 -11.87 34.08 0.18
C LEU A 125 -11.07 33.64 -1.07
N SER A 126 -10.73 34.56 -1.99
CA SER A 126 -9.85 34.24 -3.12
C SER A 126 -8.58 33.54 -2.63
N GLY A 127 -8.17 32.50 -3.36
CA GLY A 127 -7.02 31.67 -2.97
C GLY A 127 -7.31 30.67 -1.84
N VAL A 128 -8.53 30.63 -1.29
CA VAL A 128 -8.93 29.59 -0.33
C VAL A 128 -9.13 28.26 -1.06
N LYS A 129 -8.61 27.19 -0.45
CA LYS A 129 -8.86 25.81 -0.83
C LYS A 129 -9.31 25.01 0.38
N VAL A 130 -10.41 24.28 0.21
CA VAL A 130 -10.91 23.30 1.16
C VAL A 130 -10.69 21.90 0.57
N LEU A 131 -10.12 20.98 1.34
CA LEU A 131 -9.88 19.59 0.97
C LEU A 131 -10.46 18.68 2.05
N LEU A 132 -11.31 17.75 1.64
CA LEU A 132 -11.76 16.61 2.43
C LEU A 132 -11.08 15.34 1.88
N SER A 133 -10.48 14.55 2.76
CA SER A 133 -9.83 13.28 2.40
C SER A 133 -10.28 12.17 3.36
N ALA A 134 -10.51 10.99 2.79
CA ALA A 134 -10.84 9.77 3.49
C ALA A 134 -9.85 8.67 3.07
N THR A 135 -9.10 8.13 4.03
CA THR A 135 -8.28 6.92 3.85
C THR A 135 -9.02 5.73 4.44
N ASN A 136 -9.01 4.59 3.74
CA ASN A 136 -9.79 3.41 4.11
C ASN A 136 -11.27 3.76 4.35
N LEU A 137 -11.90 4.41 3.37
CA LEU A 137 -13.27 4.95 3.41
C LEU A 137 -14.32 3.94 3.86
N LEU A 138 -14.14 2.66 3.48
CA LEU A 138 -15.04 1.56 3.84
C LEU A 138 -14.69 0.90 5.18
N ASP A 139 -13.70 1.41 5.91
CA ASP A 139 -13.30 0.95 7.24
C ASP A 139 -12.92 -0.54 7.27
N GLN A 140 -12.24 -0.99 6.20
CA GLN A 140 -11.86 -2.38 6.05
C GLN A 140 -10.76 -2.72 7.06
N MET A 141 -11.04 -3.65 7.97
CA MET A 141 -10.04 -4.14 8.91
C MET A 141 -8.94 -4.94 8.16
N PRO A 142 -7.66 -4.78 8.55
CA PRO A 142 -6.59 -5.62 8.03
C PRO A 142 -6.82 -7.10 8.39
N PRO A 143 -6.44 -8.05 7.51
CA PRO A 143 -6.52 -9.46 7.80
C PRO A 143 -5.66 -9.83 9.01
N ARG A 144 -6.19 -10.70 9.86
CA ARG A 144 -5.50 -11.14 11.08
C ARG A 144 -4.36 -12.11 10.75
N THR A 145 -3.29 -12.00 11.52
CA THR A 145 -2.23 -13.01 11.61
C THR A 145 -2.59 -14.02 12.70
N TYR A 146 -1.94 -15.19 12.66
CA TYR A 146 -2.19 -16.31 13.55
C TYR A 146 -1.03 -16.50 14.54
N SER A 147 0.20 -16.21 14.12
CA SER A 147 1.37 -16.21 14.99
C SER A 147 1.27 -15.03 15.96
N ALA A 148 1.19 -15.35 17.25
CA ALA A 148 1.15 -14.36 18.31
C ALA A 148 2.58 -13.87 18.61
N ALA A 149 2.82 -12.57 18.44
CA ALA A 149 3.85 -11.88 19.22
C ALA A 149 3.13 -11.31 20.44
N ALA A 150 3.55 -11.70 21.66
CA ALA A 150 2.82 -11.40 22.91
C ALA A 150 2.54 -9.91 23.15
N THR A 151 3.24 -9.02 22.45
CA THR A 151 3.19 -7.56 22.60
C THR A 151 2.79 -6.80 21.34
N LEU A 152 2.50 -7.48 20.22
CA LEU A 152 2.15 -6.81 18.96
C LEU A 152 0.72 -7.13 18.51
N PRO A 153 0.07 -6.20 17.79
CA PRO A 153 -1.19 -6.48 17.11
C PRO A 153 -1.08 -7.72 16.21
N GLN A 154 -2.15 -8.53 16.15
CA GLN A 154 -2.24 -9.71 15.27
C GLN A 154 -2.51 -9.31 13.81
N VAL A 155 -1.64 -8.47 13.25
CA VAL A 155 -1.70 -8.01 11.86
C VAL A 155 -0.28 -7.90 11.28
N ASP A 156 -0.16 -7.98 9.97
CA ASP A 156 1.12 -7.78 9.28
C ASP A 156 1.37 -6.28 9.03
N LEU A 157 1.98 -5.60 10.02
CA LEU A 157 2.30 -4.17 9.95
C LEU A 157 3.34 -3.83 8.87
N THR A 158 4.04 -4.82 8.31
CA THR A 158 4.97 -4.59 7.18
C THR A 158 4.20 -4.27 5.90
N ASN A 159 3.00 -4.82 5.74
CA ASN A 159 2.22 -4.74 4.51
C ASN A 159 0.86 -4.06 4.67
N THR A 160 0.36 -3.91 5.89
CA THR A 160 -0.97 -3.38 6.20
C THR A 160 -0.92 -2.25 7.22
N SER A 161 -2.01 -1.50 7.34
CA SER A 161 -2.18 -0.46 8.35
C SER A 161 -3.25 -0.88 9.35
N ILE A 162 -3.05 -0.50 10.62
CA ILE A 162 -4.06 -0.64 11.68
C ILE A 162 -5.07 0.51 11.69
N LEU A 163 -4.82 1.57 10.91
CA LEU A 163 -5.77 2.64 10.77
C LEU A 163 -7.00 2.12 10.03
N GLY A 164 -8.15 2.18 10.70
CA GLY A 164 -9.45 2.06 10.06
C GLY A 164 -9.73 3.28 9.17
N ARG A 165 -10.99 3.69 9.12
CA ARG A 165 -11.38 4.91 8.41
C ARG A 165 -10.77 6.15 9.07
N TYR A 166 -9.97 6.88 8.30
CA TYR A 166 -9.38 8.15 8.72
C TYR A 166 -9.89 9.28 7.83
N LEU A 167 -10.48 10.30 8.44
CA LEU A 167 -11.00 11.49 7.76
C LEU A 167 -10.15 12.70 8.11
N SER A 168 -9.88 13.55 7.13
CA SER A 168 -9.16 14.81 7.32
C SER A 168 -9.81 15.93 6.53
N LEU A 169 -9.91 17.10 7.18
CA LEU A 169 -10.33 18.35 6.58
C LEU A 169 -9.15 19.32 6.63
N THR A 170 -8.82 19.91 5.49
CA THR A 170 -7.76 20.92 5.39
C THR A 170 -8.32 22.16 4.74
N VAL A 171 -8.08 23.31 5.37
CA VAL A 171 -8.38 24.63 4.81
C VAL A 171 -7.06 25.37 4.66
N SER A 172 -6.82 25.94 3.49
CA SER A 172 -5.61 26.71 3.18
C SER A 172 -6.00 27.98 2.42
N LYS A 173 -5.20 29.05 2.56
CA LYS A 173 -5.36 30.31 1.83
C LYS A 173 -4.02 30.70 1.22
N ALA A 174 -3.98 30.86 -0.09
CA ALA A 174 -2.86 31.51 -0.78
C ALA A 174 -3.07 33.04 -0.75
N TRP A 175 -1.99 33.78 -0.51
CA TRP A 175 -1.96 35.24 -0.48
C TRP A 175 -1.63 35.81 -1.85
#